data_AF-A0A7S0B526-F1
#
_entry.id   AF-A0A7S0B526-F1
#
_cell.length_a   1.000
_cell.length_b   1.000
_cell.length_c   1.000
_cell.angle_alpha   90.00
_cell.angle_beta   90.00
_cell.angle_gamma   90.00
#
_symmetry.space_group_name_H-M   'P 1'
#
loop_
_entity.id
_entity.type
_entity.pdbx_description
1 polymer ?
#
loop_
_entity_poly.entity_id
_entity_poly.type
_entity_poly.pdbx_seq_one_letter_code
_entity_poly.pdbx_strand_id
1 'polypeptide(L)'
;ARAAVSMAGSVAAWRLLVAALLAVWPPGAFARSFTGASEQAQSVAAVQKVIHLLTDMGAKAKKEKQEAEVGFAAFSTWCSQEAASLKAQIDNNSEEMELLDAEIKKLDSDIQALAEAIATLNSQVAKDGASQKVAIARRAKEQEDYQAEAQDYSESVDALDRAIAVLQKQDYDRAQAALLQVSKQERLPAKARSLIAAFVGMTGGAGDGKGAADPLSYEAPEASAYEFQSGNIVELLKKLKDD
;
A
#
# COMPACT_ATOMS: atom_id res chain seq x y z
N ALA A 1 41.53 -1.62 -9.96
CA ALA A 1 42.93 -2.06 -9.95
C ALA A 1 43.04 -3.42 -9.26
N ARG A 2 43.05 -4.54 -10.02
CA ARG A 2 43.66 -5.82 -9.61
C ARG A 2 43.71 -6.91 -10.70
N ALA A 3 43.15 -6.69 -11.89
CA ALA A 3 43.20 -7.69 -12.98
C ALA A 3 43.87 -7.22 -14.28
N ALA A 4 44.50 -6.04 -14.31
CA ALA A 4 45.14 -5.49 -15.52
C ALA A 4 46.69 -5.46 -15.48
N VAL A 5 47.32 -6.00 -14.42
CA VAL A 5 48.78 -5.89 -14.21
C VAL A 5 49.53 -7.20 -14.50
N SER A 6 48.85 -8.33 -14.74
CA SER A 6 49.52 -9.65 -14.85
C SER A 6 50.05 -10.03 -16.23
N MET A 7 49.72 -9.31 -17.31
CA MET A 7 50.12 -9.70 -18.68
C MET A 7 51.23 -8.85 -19.31
N ALA A 8 51.66 -7.75 -18.66
CA ALA A 8 52.77 -6.92 -19.15
C ALA A 8 54.16 -7.45 -18.76
N GLY A 9 54.26 -8.36 -17.78
CA GLY A 9 55.54 -8.86 -17.25
C GLY A 9 56.20 -9.99 -18.04
N SER A 10 55.43 -10.77 -18.83
CA SER A 10 55.95 -12.01 -19.44
C SER A 10 56.61 -11.80 -20.81
N VAL A 11 56.38 -10.66 -21.47
CA VAL A 11 56.95 -10.37 -22.82
C VAL A 11 58.29 -9.64 -22.72
N ALA A 12 58.54 -8.91 -21.62
CA ALA A 12 59.83 -8.27 -21.34
C ALA A 12 60.91 -9.27 -20.90
N ALA A 13 60.53 -10.34 -20.18
CA ALA A 13 61.46 -11.38 -19.72
C ALA A 13 61.99 -12.26 -20.87
N TRP A 14 61.20 -12.49 -21.93
CA TRP A 14 61.63 -13.31 -23.06
C TRP A 14 62.49 -12.54 -24.08
N ARG A 15 62.28 -11.21 -24.19
CA ARG A 15 63.12 -10.32 -25.02
C ARG A 15 64.50 -10.03 -24.41
N LEU A 16 64.66 -10.18 -23.10
CA LEU A 16 65.98 -10.07 -22.43
C LEU A 16 66.77 -11.39 -22.42
N LEU A 17 66.12 -12.54 -22.65
CA LEU A 17 66.78 -13.85 -22.71
C LEU A 17 67.34 -14.20 -24.11
N VAL A 18 66.83 -13.61 -25.18
CA VAL A 18 67.35 -13.85 -26.55
C VAL A 18 68.47 -12.87 -26.92
N ALA A 19 68.58 -11.72 -26.24
CA ALA A 19 69.65 -10.75 -26.47
C ALA A 19 70.97 -11.08 -25.72
N ALA A 20 70.98 -12.09 -24.84
CA ALA A 20 72.14 -12.46 -24.03
C ALA A 20 72.89 -13.72 -24.52
N LEU A 21 72.47 -14.34 -25.64
CA LEU A 21 73.10 -15.56 -26.17
C LEU A 21 73.91 -15.35 -27.47
N LEU A 22 74.14 -14.11 -27.90
CA LEU A 22 74.95 -13.77 -29.08
C LEU A 22 76.14 -12.84 -28.73
N ALA A 23 76.76 -13.02 -27.57
CA ALA A 23 77.92 -12.22 -27.19
C ALA A 23 78.89 -12.90 -26.22
N VAL A 24 79.29 -14.17 -26.44
CA VAL A 24 80.53 -14.74 -25.84
C VAL A 24 81.07 -15.91 -26.69
N TRP A 25 82.08 -15.67 -27.55
CA TRP A 25 83.42 -16.33 -27.57
C TRP A 25 84.26 -15.80 -28.79
N PRO A 26 85.61 -15.93 -28.81
CA PRO A 26 86.58 -14.84 -28.71
C PRO A 26 87.29 -14.46 -30.03
N PRO A 27 88.01 -13.32 -30.06
CA PRO A 27 88.86 -12.89 -31.16
C PRO A 27 90.28 -13.48 -31.05
N GLY A 28 90.82 -14.06 -32.12
CA GLY A 28 92.26 -14.37 -32.17
C GLY A 28 92.72 -15.28 -33.31
N ALA A 29 93.82 -14.86 -33.95
CA ALA A 29 94.70 -15.61 -34.86
C ALA A 29 94.35 -15.63 -36.37
N PHE A 30 94.41 -14.46 -37.00
CA PHE A 30 94.81 -14.34 -38.40
C PHE A 30 96.32 -14.07 -38.46
N ALA A 31 97.13 -15.12 -38.67
CA ALA A 31 98.51 -15.00 -39.17
C ALA A 31 99.09 -16.36 -39.59
N ARG A 32 99.12 -16.63 -40.91
CA ARG A 32 100.34 -17.02 -41.64
C ARG A 32 100.03 -17.32 -43.11
N SER A 33 100.52 -16.44 -43.97
CA SER A 33 100.86 -16.73 -45.35
C SER A 33 102.04 -17.73 -45.36
N PHE A 34 101.94 -18.80 -46.15
CA PHE A 34 103.06 -19.24 -46.99
C PHE A 34 102.53 -20.09 -48.16
N THR A 35 102.95 -19.62 -49.33
CA THR A 35 102.88 -20.13 -50.69
C THR A 35 103.11 -21.63 -50.88
N GLY A 36 102.44 -22.23 -51.89
CA GLY A 36 103.04 -23.28 -52.73
C GLY A 36 102.14 -24.46 -53.11
N ALA A 37 101.64 -24.43 -54.34
CA ALA A 37 101.43 -25.56 -55.26
C ALA A 37 100.51 -26.74 -54.85
N SER A 38 99.32 -26.80 -55.47
CA SER A 38 98.88 -27.98 -56.25
C SER A 38 97.60 -27.62 -57.01
N GLU A 39 97.81 -26.98 -58.16
CA GLU A 39 96.82 -26.60 -59.15
C GLU A 39 96.38 -27.83 -59.96
N GLN A 40 95.70 -28.78 -59.30
CA GLN A 40 95.12 -29.94 -60.00
C GLN A 40 93.94 -30.64 -59.28
N ALA A 41 93.51 -30.15 -58.11
CA ALA A 41 92.34 -30.70 -57.38
C ALA A 41 91.10 -29.78 -57.37
N GLN A 42 91.20 -28.54 -57.85
CA GLN A 42 90.11 -27.55 -57.78
C GLN A 42 88.97 -27.82 -58.76
N SER A 43 89.24 -28.43 -59.92
CA SER A 43 88.20 -28.70 -60.93
C SER A 43 87.27 -29.85 -60.52
N VAL A 44 87.81 -30.93 -59.95
CA VAL A 44 87.00 -32.07 -59.46
C VAL A 44 86.20 -31.69 -58.21
N ALA A 45 86.79 -30.90 -57.29
CA ALA A 45 86.10 -30.39 -56.11
C ALA A 45 85.03 -29.32 -56.43
N ALA A 46 85.23 -28.51 -57.49
CA ALA A 46 84.23 -27.54 -57.94
C ALA A 46 83.01 -28.23 -58.57
N VAL A 47 83.21 -29.28 -59.39
CA VAL A 47 82.10 -30.05 -59.97
C VAL A 47 81.35 -30.84 -58.90
N GLN A 48 82.03 -31.44 -57.91
CA GLN A 48 81.36 -32.07 -56.76
C GLN A 48 80.55 -31.08 -55.91
N LYS A 49 81.04 -29.84 -55.72
CA LYS A 49 80.27 -28.79 -55.03
C LYS A 49 79.02 -28.37 -55.80
N VAL A 50 79.07 -28.31 -57.13
CA VAL A 50 77.88 -28.04 -57.96
C VAL A 50 76.89 -29.21 -57.90
N ILE A 51 77.37 -30.46 -57.92
CA ILE A 51 76.50 -31.63 -57.74
C ILE A 51 75.85 -31.64 -56.35
N HIS A 52 76.59 -31.29 -55.29
CA HIS A 52 76.02 -31.11 -53.96
C HIS A 52 75.01 -29.96 -53.90
N LEU A 53 75.29 -28.80 -54.51
CA LEU A 53 74.33 -27.69 -54.57
C LEU A 53 73.04 -28.08 -55.30
N LEU A 54 73.14 -28.78 -56.44
CA LEU A 54 71.98 -29.26 -57.19
C LEU A 54 71.20 -30.36 -56.43
N THR A 55 71.91 -31.22 -55.68
CA THR A 55 71.27 -32.22 -54.82
C THR A 55 70.56 -31.57 -53.62
N ASP A 56 71.18 -30.57 -53.00
CA ASP A 56 70.59 -29.78 -51.92
C ASP A 56 69.42 -28.93 -52.38
N MET A 57 69.49 -28.33 -53.58
CA MET A 57 68.36 -27.62 -54.19
C MET A 57 67.22 -28.58 -54.52
N GLY A 58 67.52 -29.77 -55.03
CA GLY A 58 66.50 -30.81 -55.26
C GLY A 58 65.85 -31.30 -53.96
N ALA A 59 66.62 -31.42 -52.88
CA ALA A 59 66.11 -31.78 -51.56
C ALA A 59 65.28 -30.65 -50.93
N LYS A 60 65.72 -29.39 -51.03
CA LYS A 60 64.96 -28.20 -50.58
C LYS A 60 63.67 -28.04 -51.36
N ALA A 61 63.70 -28.18 -52.68
CA ALA A 61 62.49 -28.11 -53.51
C ALA A 61 61.45 -29.19 -53.15
N LYS A 62 61.90 -30.40 -52.80
CA LYS A 62 61.00 -31.46 -52.31
C LYS A 62 60.42 -31.17 -50.93
N LYS A 63 61.22 -30.62 -50.00
CA LYS A 63 60.75 -30.20 -48.67
C LYS A 63 59.76 -29.04 -48.75
N GLU A 64 60.10 -27.99 -49.48
CA GLU A 64 59.23 -26.81 -49.67
C GLU A 64 57.93 -27.19 -50.37
N LYS A 65 57.95 -28.14 -51.32
CA LYS A 65 56.72 -28.67 -51.93
C LYS A 65 55.84 -29.39 -50.90
N GLN A 66 56.42 -30.24 -50.06
CA GLN A 66 55.64 -30.92 -49.00
C GLN A 66 55.10 -29.94 -47.97
N GLU A 67 55.90 -28.95 -47.53
CA GLU A 67 55.46 -27.90 -46.62
C GLU A 67 54.36 -27.03 -47.22
N ALA A 68 54.45 -26.70 -48.52
CA ALA A 68 53.42 -25.98 -49.25
C ALA A 68 52.13 -26.80 -49.42
N GLU A 69 52.22 -28.11 -49.70
CA GLU A 69 51.05 -28.99 -49.80
C GLU A 69 50.34 -29.12 -48.44
N VAL A 70 51.09 -29.27 -47.34
CA VAL A 70 50.53 -29.31 -45.98
C VAL A 70 49.92 -27.96 -45.60
N GLY A 71 50.59 -26.84 -45.90
CA GLY A 71 50.09 -25.49 -45.64
C GLY A 71 48.81 -25.19 -46.43
N PHE A 72 48.74 -25.61 -47.70
CA PHE A 72 47.55 -25.45 -48.52
C PHE A 72 46.39 -26.33 -48.04
N ALA A 73 46.65 -27.59 -47.65
CA ALA A 73 45.63 -28.46 -47.09
C ALA A 73 45.08 -27.91 -45.75
N ALA A 74 45.95 -27.39 -44.89
CA ALA A 74 45.56 -26.74 -43.65
C ALA A 74 44.73 -25.47 -43.90
N PHE A 75 45.16 -24.61 -44.84
CA PHE A 75 44.43 -23.40 -45.21
C PHE A 75 43.07 -23.71 -45.83
N SER A 76 42.98 -24.69 -46.74
CA SER A 76 41.72 -25.12 -47.35
C SER A 76 40.73 -25.64 -46.30
N THR A 77 41.23 -26.44 -45.35
CA THR A 77 40.43 -26.92 -44.22
C THR A 77 39.94 -25.74 -43.36
N TRP A 78 40.83 -24.80 -43.03
CA TRP A 78 40.47 -23.59 -42.28
C TRP A 78 39.39 -22.77 -43.01
N CYS A 79 39.53 -22.52 -44.32
CA CYS A 79 38.49 -21.81 -45.09
C CYS A 79 37.14 -22.52 -45.03
N SER A 80 37.10 -23.85 -45.11
CA SER A 80 35.86 -24.61 -45.03
C SER A 80 35.23 -24.57 -43.63
N GLN A 81 36.06 -24.65 -42.58
CA GLN A 81 35.62 -24.59 -41.19
C GLN A 81 35.13 -23.19 -40.81
N GLU A 82 35.85 -22.15 -41.21
CA GLU A 82 35.49 -20.76 -40.93
C GLU A 82 34.21 -20.37 -41.68
N ALA A 83 34.05 -20.79 -42.93
CA ALA A 83 32.82 -20.57 -43.69
C ALA A 83 31.61 -21.26 -43.03
N ALA A 84 31.77 -22.50 -42.56
CA ALA A 84 30.71 -23.22 -41.85
C ALA A 84 30.40 -22.61 -40.47
N SER A 85 31.43 -22.23 -39.71
CA SER A 85 31.31 -21.58 -38.41
C SER A 85 30.59 -20.24 -38.53
N LEU A 86 30.99 -19.39 -39.48
CA LEU A 86 30.37 -18.10 -39.72
C LEU A 86 28.91 -18.24 -40.14
N LYS A 87 28.60 -19.22 -41.01
CA LYS A 87 27.21 -19.51 -41.40
C LYS A 87 26.37 -19.91 -40.20
N ALA A 88 26.86 -20.82 -39.37
CA ALA A 88 26.16 -21.25 -38.15
C ALA A 88 25.96 -20.09 -37.16
N GLN A 89 26.93 -19.18 -37.02
CA GLN A 89 26.79 -17.99 -36.19
C GLN A 89 25.76 -17.01 -36.77
N ILE A 90 25.71 -16.82 -38.09
CA ILE A 90 24.68 -15.98 -38.74
C ILE A 90 23.30 -16.56 -38.50
N ASP A 91 23.12 -17.87 -38.67
CA ASP A 91 21.84 -18.54 -38.47
C ASP A 91 21.39 -18.42 -36.99
N ASN A 92 22.28 -18.72 -36.03
CA ASN A 92 21.99 -18.56 -34.60
C ASN A 92 21.65 -17.11 -34.21
N ASN A 93 22.44 -16.14 -34.69
CA ASN A 93 22.18 -14.72 -34.41
C ASN A 93 20.86 -14.25 -35.04
N SER A 94 20.49 -14.78 -36.21
CA SER A 94 19.20 -14.50 -36.84
C SER A 94 18.04 -15.04 -36.00
N GLU A 95 18.15 -16.26 -35.47
CA GLU A 95 17.15 -16.84 -34.56
C GLU A 95 17.05 -16.03 -33.25
N GLU A 96 18.18 -15.64 -32.65
CA GLU A 96 18.19 -14.78 -31.46
C GLU A 96 17.54 -13.42 -31.72
N MET A 97 17.78 -12.82 -32.89
CA MET A 97 17.14 -11.57 -33.29
C MET A 97 15.61 -11.72 -33.38
N GLU A 98 15.11 -12.81 -33.96
CA GLU A 98 13.67 -13.07 -34.04
C GLU A 98 13.04 -13.31 -32.67
N LEU A 99 13.73 -14.02 -31.77
CA LEU A 99 13.28 -14.23 -30.39
C LEU A 99 13.23 -12.91 -29.61
N LEU A 100 14.26 -12.07 -29.72
CA LEU A 100 14.29 -10.76 -29.09
C LEU A 100 13.20 -9.83 -29.65
N ASP A 101 12.93 -9.85 -30.95
CA ASP A 101 11.84 -9.06 -31.55
C ASP A 101 10.45 -9.52 -31.07
N ALA A 102 10.25 -10.83 -30.89
CA ALA A 102 9.04 -11.38 -30.30
C ALA A 102 8.89 -10.97 -28.81
N GLU A 103 9.97 -10.99 -28.04
CA GLU A 103 9.98 -10.55 -26.65
C GLU A 103 9.71 -9.05 -26.51
N ILE A 104 10.27 -8.21 -27.38
CA ILE A 104 9.99 -6.77 -27.44
C ILE A 104 8.49 -6.53 -27.68
N LYS A 105 7.89 -7.20 -28.67
CA LYS A 105 6.44 -7.06 -28.95
C LYS A 105 5.57 -7.48 -27.76
N LYS A 106 5.97 -8.53 -27.06
CA LYS A 106 5.29 -8.97 -25.84
C LYS A 106 5.39 -7.90 -24.74
N LEU A 107 6.60 -7.40 -24.48
CA LEU A 107 6.82 -6.35 -23.48
C LEU A 107 6.07 -5.06 -23.83
N ASP A 108 6.00 -4.67 -25.10
CA ASP A 108 5.21 -3.51 -25.56
C ASP A 108 3.71 -3.70 -25.29
N SER A 109 3.17 -4.90 -25.55
CA SER A 109 1.79 -5.24 -25.21
C SER A 109 1.55 -5.20 -23.70
N ASP A 110 2.48 -5.71 -22.91
CA ASP A 110 2.39 -5.71 -21.45
C ASP A 110 2.45 -4.26 -20.90
N ILE A 111 3.29 -3.40 -21.48
CA ILE A 111 3.37 -1.96 -21.14
C ILE A 111 2.02 -1.27 -21.39
N GLN A 112 1.39 -1.53 -22.55
CA GLN A 112 0.08 -0.94 -22.87
C GLN A 112 -1.00 -1.41 -21.88
N ALA A 113 -1.08 -2.72 -21.61
CA ALA A 113 -2.04 -3.28 -20.67
C ALA A 113 -1.85 -2.72 -19.24
N LEU A 114 -0.59 -2.62 -18.78
CA LEU A 114 -0.27 -2.03 -17.48
C LEU A 114 -0.61 -0.53 -17.42
N ALA A 115 -0.38 0.23 -18.50
CA ALA A 115 -0.75 1.64 -18.57
C ALA A 115 -2.29 1.84 -18.47
N GLU A 116 -3.08 1.02 -19.15
CA GLU A 116 -4.55 1.03 -19.05
C GLU A 116 -5.03 0.65 -17.64
N ALA A 117 -4.40 -0.36 -17.02
CA ALA A 117 -4.70 -0.75 -15.66
C ALA A 117 -4.39 0.38 -14.65
N ILE A 118 -3.26 1.08 -14.81
CA ILE A 118 -2.89 2.24 -13.99
C ILE A 118 -3.91 3.36 -14.16
N ALA A 119 -4.33 3.68 -15.39
CA ALA A 119 -5.34 4.71 -15.64
C ALA A 119 -6.68 4.36 -14.98
N THR A 120 -7.09 3.10 -15.06
CA THR A 120 -8.32 2.59 -14.43
C THR A 120 -8.24 2.66 -12.91
N LEU A 121 -7.14 2.20 -12.31
CA LEU A 121 -6.93 2.26 -10.85
C LEU A 121 -6.90 3.70 -10.35
N ASN A 122 -6.27 4.63 -11.05
CA ASN A 122 -6.30 6.06 -10.68
C ASN A 122 -7.72 6.63 -10.71
N SER A 123 -8.54 6.24 -11.69
CA SER A 123 -9.96 6.63 -11.72
C SER A 123 -10.75 6.05 -10.53
N GLN A 124 -10.50 4.78 -10.17
CA GLN A 124 -11.13 4.13 -9.03
C GLN A 124 -10.74 4.81 -7.71
N VAL A 125 -9.45 5.08 -7.49
CA VAL A 125 -8.97 5.80 -6.30
C VAL A 125 -9.63 7.18 -6.17
N ALA A 126 -9.82 7.91 -7.28
CA ALA A 126 -10.52 9.19 -7.24
C ALA A 126 -12.00 9.04 -6.85
N LYS A 127 -12.70 8.03 -7.40
CA LYS A 127 -14.10 7.73 -7.07
C LYS A 127 -14.28 7.27 -5.62
N ASP A 128 -13.38 6.43 -5.14
CA ASP A 128 -13.40 5.91 -3.77
C ASP A 128 -13.08 7.02 -2.77
N GLY A 129 -12.10 7.88 -3.08
CA GLY A 129 -11.80 9.06 -2.29
C GLY A 129 -12.97 10.05 -2.20
N ALA A 130 -13.71 10.24 -3.30
CA ALA A 130 -14.93 11.06 -3.30
C ALA A 130 -16.05 10.40 -2.46
N SER A 131 -16.27 9.10 -2.65
CA SER A 131 -17.28 8.32 -1.93
C SER A 131 -17.00 8.28 -0.43
N GLN A 132 -15.73 8.17 -0.03
CA GLN A 132 -15.29 8.23 1.36
C GLN A 132 -15.63 9.57 1.99
N LYS A 133 -15.36 10.70 1.30
CA LYS A 133 -15.71 12.04 1.80
C LYS A 133 -17.22 12.20 1.99
N VAL A 134 -18.02 11.71 1.03
CA VAL A 134 -19.48 11.72 1.14
C VAL A 134 -19.95 10.86 2.32
N ALA A 135 -19.39 9.67 2.50
CA ALA A 135 -19.73 8.79 3.61
C ALA A 135 -19.37 9.39 4.97
N ILE A 136 -18.21 10.04 5.09
CA ILE A 136 -17.81 10.75 6.31
C ILE A 136 -18.76 11.91 6.61
N ALA A 137 -19.08 12.73 5.60
CA ALA A 137 -20.02 13.83 5.77
C ALA A 137 -21.42 13.35 6.17
N ARG A 138 -21.87 12.22 5.61
CA ARG A 138 -23.14 11.61 5.98
C ARG A 138 -23.13 11.11 7.41
N ARG A 139 -22.09 10.36 7.82
CA ARG A 139 -21.95 9.87 9.20
C ARG A 139 -21.89 11.00 10.22
N ALA A 140 -21.22 12.12 9.90
CA ALA A 140 -21.16 13.28 10.79
C ALA A 140 -22.56 13.87 11.01
N LYS A 141 -23.36 14.01 9.95
CA LYS A 141 -24.75 14.48 10.05
C LYS A 141 -25.64 13.49 10.79
N GLU A 142 -25.60 12.20 10.43
CA GLU A 142 -26.35 11.14 11.11
C GLU A 142 -26.00 11.08 12.60
N GLN A 143 -24.74 11.34 12.97
CA GLN A 143 -24.30 11.39 14.36
C GLN A 143 -24.79 12.64 15.10
N GLU A 144 -24.89 13.78 14.43
CA GLU A 144 -25.46 15.01 14.98
C GLU A 144 -26.97 14.85 15.21
N ASP A 145 -27.70 14.37 14.19
CA ASP A 145 -29.14 14.11 14.25
C ASP A 145 -29.45 13.07 15.34
N TYR A 146 -28.66 11.99 15.43
CA TYR A 146 -28.81 10.97 16.47
C TYR A 146 -28.59 11.52 17.88
N GLN A 147 -27.61 12.41 18.08
CA GLN A 147 -27.38 13.02 19.39
C GLN A 147 -28.52 13.95 19.80
N ALA A 148 -29.05 14.74 18.86
CA ALA A 148 -30.20 15.59 19.10
C ALA A 148 -31.43 14.75 19.47
N GLU A 149 -31.74 13.71 18.67
CA GLU A 149 -32.89 12.83 18.93
C GLU A 149 -32.74 12.07 20.26
N ALA A 150 -31.55 11.54 20.55
CA ALA A 150 -31.27 10.87 21.82
C ALA A 150 -31.41 11.81 23.02
N GLN A 151 -31.00 13.08 22.88
CA GLN A 151 -31.18 14.09 23.90
C GLN A 151 -32.68 14.37 24.12
N ASP A 152 -33.44 14.62 23.06
CA ASP A 152 -34.89 14.88 23.12
C ASP A 152 -35.66 13.73 23.78
N TYR A 153 -35.30 12.47 23.47
CA TYR A 153 -35.87 11.31 24.15
C TYR A 153 -35.48 11.25 25.62
N SER A 154 -34.22 11.52 25.96
CA SER A 154 -33.76 11.52 27.37
C SER A 154 -34.46 12.60 28.20
N GLU A 155 -34.67 13.79 27.64
CA GLU A 155 -35.41 14.88 28.27
C GLU A 155 -36.89 14.54 28.43
N SER A 156 -37.47 13.83 27.46
CA SER A 156 -38.85 13.34 27.52
C SER A 156 -39.05 12.29 28.62
N VAL A 157 -38.13 11.33 28.75
CA VAL A 157 -38.16 10.31 29.82
C VAL A 157 -38.01 10.97 31.20
N ASP A 158 -37.08 11.91 31.35
CA ASP A 158 -36.89 12.66 32.60
C ASP A 158 -38.11 13.56 32.93
N ALA A 159 -38.77 14.13 31.92
CA ALA A 159 -40.02 14.85 32.11
C ALA A 159 -41.16 13.93 32.60
N LEU A 160 -41.28 12.71 32.04
CA LEU A 160 -42.23 11.71 32.52
C LEU A 160 -41.95 11.34 33.99
N ASP A 161 -40.68 11.16 34.36
CA ASP A 161 -40.28 10.85 35.73
C ASP A 161 -40.65 11.96 36.72
N ARG A 162 -40.38 13.22 36.36
CA ARG A 162 -40.82 14.36 37.15
C ARG A 162 -42.34 14.46 37.25
N ALA A 163 -43.05 14.21 36.15
CA ALA A 163 -44.51 14.25 36.13
C ALA A 163 -45.11 13.18 37.07
N ILE A 164 -44.60 11.95 37.01
CA ILE A 164 -45.00 10.86 37.91
C ILE A 164 -44.72 11.27 39.38
N ALA A 165 -43.54 11.81 39.68
CA ALA A 165 -43.19 12.22 41.03
C ALA A 165 -44.07 13.36 41.57
N VAL A 166 -44.46 14.34 40.74
CA VAL A 166 -45.37 15.42 41.12
C VAL A 166 -46.79 14.89 41.34
N LEU A 167 -47.30 14.06 40.43
CA LEU A 167 -48.63 13.46 40.55
C LEU A 167 -48.73 12.57 41.79
N GLN A 168 -47.69 11.78 42.10
CA GLN A 168 -47.64 10.99 43.34
C GLN A 168 -47.55 11.85 44.60
N LYS A 169 -46.87 13.00 44.56
CA LYS A 169 -46.82 13.94 45.70
C LYS A 169 -48.14 14.68 45.92
N GLN A 170 -48.94 14.85 44.86
CA GLN A 170 -50.25 15.49 44.90
C GLN A 170 -51.39 14.46 45.04
N ASP A 171 -51.06 13.23 45.40
CA ASP A 171 -51.99 12.12 45.66
C ASP A 171 -52.72 12.31 47.00
N TYR A 172 -53.50 13.37 47.09
CA TYR A 172 -54.40 13.66 48.20
C TYR A 172 -55.59 14.48 47.72
N ASP A 173 -56.74 14.25 48.34
CA ASP A 173 -57.95 14.98 48.01
C ASP A 173 -57.89 16.43 48.51
N ARG A 174 -58.39 17.34 47.67
CA ARG A 174 -58.45 18.76 48.01
C ARG A 174 -59.77 19.01 48.75
N ALA A 175 -59.67 19.27 50.05
CA ALA A 175 -60.80 19.75 50.82
C ALA A 175 -61.38 21.06 50.22
N GLN A 176 -62.70 21.26 50.30
CA GLN A 176 -63.45 22.45 49.84
C GLN A 176 -63.08 23.79 50.52
N ALA A 177 -61.91 23.91 51.14
CA ALA A 177 -61.47 25.11 51.86
C ALA A 177 -61.26 26.34 50.95
N ALA A 178 -61.18 26.18 49.63
CA ALA A 178 -61.01 27.29 48.68
C ALA A 178 -62.16 28.32 48.75
N LEU A 179 -63.40 27.86 49.02
CA LEU A 179 -64.58 28.74 49.11
C LEU A 179 -64.62 29.56 50.41
N LEU A 180 -64.02 29.03 51.48
CA LEU A 180 -63.80 29.72 52.77
C LEU A 180 -62.71 30.80 52.70
N GLN A 181 -61.80 30.71 51.74
CA GLN A 181 -60.76 31.72 51.52
C GLN A 181 -61.29 32.89 50.69
N VAL A 182 -62.11 32.60 49.68
CA VAL A 182 -62.82 33.62 48.88
C VAL A 182 -63.81 34.42 49.72
N SER A 183 -64.49 33.79 50.70
CA SER A 183 -65.42 34.50 51.60
C SER A 183 -64.73 35.55 52.50
N LYS A 184 -63.43 35.40 52.76
CA LYS A 184 -62.61 36.30 53.60
C LYS A 184 -61.95 37.44 52.82
N GLN A 185 -62.08 37.47 51.48
CA GLN A 185 -61.41 38.46 50.64
C GLN A 185 -62.13 39.83 50.65
N GLU A 186 -61.38 40.90 50.94
CA GLU A 186 -61.93 42.24 51.19
C GLU A 186 -62.47 42.97 49.93
N ARG A 187 -62.23 42.40 48.75
CA ARG A 187 -62.60 42.99 47.44
C ARG A 187 -64.03 42.67 46.99
N LEU A 188 -64.77 41.83 47.73
CA LEU A 188 -66.14 41.46 47.39
C LEU A 188 -67.17 42.34 48.12
N PRO A 189 -68.27 42.77 47.46
CA PRO A 189 -69.34 43.53 48.10
C PRO A 189 -70.04 42.70 49.20
N ALA A 190 -70.49 43.35 50.28
CA ALA A 190 -71.00 42.69 51.49
C ALA A 190 -72.12 41.67 51.22
N LYS A 191 -72.99 41.95 50.23
CA LYS A 191 -74.08 41.06 49.81
C LYS A 191 -73.60 39.77 49.14
N ALA A 192 -72.48 39.79 48.43
CA ALA A 192 -71.90 38.60 47.81
C ALA A 192 -71.25 37.69 48.87
N ARG A 193 -70.60 38.29 49.89
CA ARG A 193 -70.01 37.51 50.99
C ARG A 193 -71.07 36.79 51.83
N SER A 194 -72.19 37.45 52.12
CA SER A 194 -73.26 36.83 52.91
C SER A 194 -73.93 35.67 52.16
N LEU A 195 -74.11 35.78 50.84
CA LEU A 195 -74.65 34.70 50.01
C LEU A 195 -73.68 33.51 49.93
N ILE A 196 -72.38 33.78 49.77
CA ILE A 196 -71.35 32.74 49.74
C ILE A 196 -71.23 32.05 51.11
N ALA A 197 -71.23 32.81 52.21
CA ALA A 197 -71.20 32.25 53.56
C ALA A 197 -72.45 31.42 53.89
N ALA A 198 -73.64 31.89 53.48
CA ALA A 198 -74.88 31.13 53.61
C ALA A 198 -74.88 29.86 52.76
N PHE A 199 -74.34 29.92 51.54
CA PHE A 199 -74.20 28.75 50.66
C PHE A 199 -73.24 27.71 51.23
N VAL A 200 -72.09 28.12 51.78
CA VAL A 200 -71.14 27.22 52.47
C VAL A 200 -71.78 26.61 53.73
N GLY A 201 -72.50 27.40 54.53
CA GLY A 201 -73.26 26.90 55.68
C GLY A 201 -74.41 25.94 55.32
N MET A 202 -74.95 26.03 54.09
CA MET A 202 -76.02 25.19 53.58
C MET A 202 -75.52 23.90 52.88
N THR A 203 -74.28 23.87 52.38
CA THR A 203 -73.74 22.78 51.55
C THR A 203 -72.76 21.83 52.23
N GLY A 204 -72.35 22.09 53.48
CA GLY A 204 -71.97 21.03 54.42
C GLY A 204 -70.61 21.18 55.13
N GLY A 205 -70.57 20.68 56.37
CA GLY A 205 -69.39 20.04 56.98
C GLY A 205 -68.09 20.84 57.05
N ALA A 206 -68.01 21.85 57.92
CA ALA A 206 -66.75 22.36 58.44
C ALA A 206 -66.78 22.27 59.97
N GLY A 207 -66.73 21.03 60.46
CA GLY A 207 -66.61 20.72 61.88
C GLY A 207 -65.19 20.98 62.39
N ASP A 208 -64.82 22.25 62.57
CA ASP A 208 -63.83 22.59 63.58
C ASP A 208 -64.45 22.24 64.94
N GLY A 209 -64.12 21.04 65.41
CA GLY A 209 -64.70 20.49 66.63
C GLY A 209 -64.40 21.38 67.83
N LYS A 210 -65.38 22.21 68.23
CA LYS A 210 -65.76 22.54 69.63
C LYS A 210 -67.16 23.15 69.68
N GLY A 211 -68.13 22.33 70.06
CA GLY A 211 -69.25 22.78 70.92
C GLY A 211 -70.55 23.17 70.24
N ALA A 212 -71.39 22.18 69.92
CA ALA A 212 -72.81 22.13 70.31
C ALA A 212 -73.36 20.78 69.83
N ALA A 213 -73.72 19.91 70.77
CA ALA A 213 -74.31 18.61 70.48
C ALA A 213 -75.77 18.80 70.01
N ASP A 214 -76.01 18.61 68.72
CA ASP A 214 -77.34 18.46 68.12
C ASP A 214 -77.49 16.97 67.70
N PRO A 215 -78.50 16.21 68.16
CA PRO A 215 -78.53 14.75 68.02
C PRO A 215 -78.94 14.25 66.62
N LEU A 216 -79.03 15.14 65.63
CA LEU A 216 -79.41 14.84 64.24
C LEU A 216 -78.41 15.38 63.20
N SER A 217 -77.17 15.70 63.60
CA SER A 217 -76.13 16.01 62.63
C SER A 217 -75.62 14.71 61.99
N TYR A 218 -76.25 14.33 60.87
CA TYR A 218 -75.65 13.40 59.92
C TYR A 218 -74.29 13.99 59.53
N GLU A 219 -73.19 13.34 59.94
CA GLU A 219 -71.85 13.65 59.43
C GLU A 219 -71.87 13.31 57.94
N ALA A 220 -72.24 14.29 57.13
CA ALA A 220 -72.11 14.18 55.70
C ALA A 220 -70.62 13.92 55.40
N PRO A 221 -70.29 12.85 54.67
CA PRO A 221 -68.90 12.54 54.35
C PRO A 221 -68.28 13.79 53.73
N GLU A 222 -67.06 14.14 54.18
CA GLU A 222 -66.31 15.28 53.67
C GLU A 222 -66.27 15.20 52.14
N ALA A 223 -67.10 15.99 51.48
CA ALA A 223 -67.18 16.00 50.04
C ALA A 223 -65.93 16.72 49.53
N SER A 224 -64.95 15.95 49.08
CA SER A 224 -63.78 16.45 48.37
C SER A 224 -64.25 17.38 47.24
N ALA A 225 -63.70 18.60 47.19
CA ALA A 225 -64.04 19.56 46.14
C ALA A 225 -63.66 19.03 44.74
N TYR A 226 -62.64 18.18 44.75
CA TYR A 226 -62.07 17.49 43.62
C TYR A 226 -61.50 16.16 44.15
N GLU A 227 -62.01 15.05 43.62
CA GLU A 227 -61.44 13.72 43.83
C GLU A 227 -60.29 13.52 42.82
N PHE A 228 -59.16 13.02 43.29
CA PHE A 228 -57.99 12.79 42.44
C PHE A 228 -58.26 11.67 41.41
N GLN A 229 -58.60 12.03 40.17
CA GLN A 229 -58.84 11.06 39.08
C GLN A 229 -57.56 10.67 38.29
N SER A 230 -56.39 11.11 38.72
CA SER A 230 -55.13 10.94 37.98
C SER A 230 -54.48 9.56 38.12
N GLY A 231 -55.02 8.63 38.92
CA GLY A 231 -54.46 7.28 39.09
C GLY A 231 -54.25 6.53 37.77
N ASN A 232 -55.27 6.52 36.90
CA ASN A 232 -55.19 5.91 35.57
C ASN A 232 -54.17 6.62 34.65
N ILE A 233 -53.99 7.93 34.84
CA ILE A 233 -53.02 8.74 34.08
C ILE A 233 -51.59 8.44 34.56
N VAL A 234 -51.38 8.20 35.86
CA VAL A 234 -50.09 7.76 36.41
C VAL A 234 -49.73 6.37 35.90
N GLU A 235 -50.68 5.43 35.78
CA GLU A 235 -50.44 4.12 35.17
C GLU A 235 -50.09 4.22 33.68
N LEU A 236 -50.78 5.09 32.93
CA LEU A 236 -50.46 5.36 31.52
C LEU A 236 -49.05 5.95 31.36
N LEU A 237 -48.67 6.92 32.19
CA LEU A 237 -47.34 7.54 32.15
C LEU A 237 -46.22 6.58 32.55
N LYS A 238 -46.47 5.66 33.49
CA LYS A 238 -45.53 4.58 33.83
C LYS A 238 -45.36 3.61 32.65
N LYS A 239 -46.46 3.24 32.00
CA LYS A 239 -46.41 2.37 30.81
C LYS A 239 -45.63 2.99 29.66
N LEU A 240 -45.81 4.28 29.39
CA LEU A 240 -45.05 5.03 28.38
C LEU A 240 -43.58 5.25 28.70
N LYS A 241 -43.17 5.05 29.96
CA LYS A 241 -41.77 5.09 30.37
C LYS A 241 -41.08 3.73 30.18
N ASP A 242 -41.82 2.64 30.38
CA ASP A 242 -41.29 1.27 30.31
C ASP A 242 -41.25 0.71 28.87
N ASP A 243 -42.09 1.24 27.97
CA ASP A 243 -42.09 0.98 26.52
C ASP A 243 -41.06 1.87 25.78
#